data_AF-A0A6A4IA28-F1
#
_entry.id   AF-A0A6A4IA28-F1
#
_cell.length_a   1.000
_cell.length_b   1.000
_cell.length_c   1.000
_cell.angle_alpha   90.00
_cell.angle_beta   90.00
_cell.angle_gamma   90.00
#
_symmetry.space_group_name_H-M   'P 1'
#
loop_
_entity.id
_entity.type
_entity.pdbx_description
1 polymer ?
#
loop_
_entity_poly.entity_id
_entity_poly.type
_entity_poly.pdbx_seq_one_letter_code
_entity_poly.pdbx_strand_id
1 'polypeptide(L)' 'MTEFKSLTGPTPFIPDNLSVPQFFLDYNHPIRPKRPKNCPWFVADESGRNIGEEEVQSSLSYSH' A
#
# COMPACT_ATOMS: atom_id res chain seq x y z
N MET A 1 36.60 2.98 11.51
CA MET A 1 35.39 3.54 10.84
C MET A 1 34.22 2.75 11.38
N THR A 2 33.29 3.38 12.11
CA THR A 2 32.18 2.67 12.75
C THR A 2 31.05 2.49 11.74
N GLU A 3 30.67 1.24 11.49
CA GLU A 3 29.48 0.92 10.69
C GLU A 3 28.24 1.09 11.58
N PHE A 4 27.30 1.92 11.16
CA PHE A 4 26.01 2.07 11.84
C PHE A 4 24.97 1.16 11.19
N LYS A 5 24.32 0.32 11.99
CA LYS A 5 23.24 -0.58 11.55
C LYS A 5 21.94 -0.22 12.24
N SER A 6 20.81 -0.55 11.59
CA SER A 6 19.52 -0.43 12.25
C SER A 6 19.44 -1.35 13.46
N LEU A 7 18.89 -0.82 14.57
CA LEU A 7 18.59 -1.60 15.77
C LEU A 7 17.44 -2.59 15.56
N THR A 8 16.64 -2.40 14.50
CA THR A 8 15.47 -3.25 14.18
C THR A 8 15.82 -4.47 13.32
N GLY A 9 17.12 -4.70 13.05
CA GLY A 9 17.58 -5.79 12.21
C GLY A 9 17.51 -5.49 10.70
N PRO A 10 17.64 -6.52 9.85
CA PRO A 10 17.63 -6.36 8.40
C PRO A 10 16.26 -5.93 7.88
N THR A 11 16.25 -5.09 6.84
CA THR A 11 15.02 -4.71 6.14
C THR A 11 14.39 -5.92 5.47
N PRO A 12 13.07 -6.10 5.54
CA PRO A 12 12.38 -7.11 4.75
C PRO A 12 12.58 -6.85 3.25
N PHE A 13 12.40 -7.89 2.44
CA PHE A 13 12.49 -7.77 0.99
C PHE A 13 11.43 -6.79 0.46
N ILE A 14 11.87 -5.81 -0.32
CA ILE A 14 11.02 -4.83 -1.01
C ILE A 14 11.17 -5.09 -2.51
N PRO A 15 10.09 -5.45 -3.23
CA PRO A 15 10.15 -5.60 -4.68
C PRO A 15 10.41 -4.24 -5.34
N ASP A 16 11.35 -4.22 -6.28
CA ASP A 16 11.77 -3.06 -7.07
C ASP A 16 11.11 -3.01 -8.45
N ASN A 17 10.39 -4.07 -8.82
CA ASN A 17 9.77 -4.27 -10.12
C ASN A 17 8.25 -3.97 -10.14
N LEU A 18 7.74 -3.32 -9.10
CA LEU A 18 6.33 -2.91 -9.01
C LEU A 18 6.21 -1.39 -9.12
N SER A 19 5.18 -0.92 -9.81
CA SER A 19 4.79 0.48 -9.69
C SER A 19 4.35 0.79 -8.26
N VAL A 20 4.44 2.07 -7.86
CA VAL A 20 4.00 2.51 -6.52
C VAL A 20 2.56 2.08 -6.21
N PRO A 21 1.58 2.22 -7.13
CA PRO A 21 0.23 1.74 -6.88
C PRO A 21 0.14 0.22 -6.68
N GLN A 22 0.81 -0.58 -7.52
CA GLN A 22 0.84 -2.05 -7.39
C GLN A 22 1.48 -2.49 -6.06
N PHE A 23 2.56 -1.83 -5.64
CA PHE A 23 3.19 -2.11 -4.35
C PHE A 23 2.25 -1.76 -3.17
N PHE A 24 1.52 -0.65 -3.26
CA PHE A 24 0.66 -0.20 -2.17
C PHE A 24 -0.65 -0.99 -2.04
N LEU A 25 -1.22 -1.43 -3.17
CA LEU A 25 -2.54 -2.06 -3.24
C LEU A 25 -2.43 -3.58 -3.28
N ASP A 26 -1.66 -4.14 -4.21
CA ASP A 26 -1.69 -5.56 -4.55
C ASP A 26 -0.62 -6.38 -3.81
N TYR A 27 0.51 -5.75 -3.45
CA TYR A 27 1.58 -6.46 -2.77
C TYR A 27 1.28 -6.70 -1.27
N ASN A 28 1.36 -7.95 -0.85
CA ASN A 28 1.18 -8.35 0.54
C ASN A 28 2.53 -8.32 1.30
N HIS A 29 2.98 -7.11 1.65
CA HIS A 29 4.23 -6.92 2.39
C HIS A 29 4.14 -7.49 3.83
N PRO A 30 5.18 -8.15 4.37
CA PRO A 30 5.11 -8.83 5.69
C PRO A 30 4.77 -7.92 6.87
N ILE A 31 5.13 -6.63 6.80
CA ILE A 31 4.80 -5.63 7.84
C ILE A 31 3.55 -4.80 7.51
N ARG A 32 2.81 -5.13 6.45
CA ARG A 32 1.60 -4.39 6.07
C ARG A 32 0.50 -4.64 7.10
N PRO A 33 -0.08 -3.60 7.73
CA PRO A 33 -1.21 -3.78 8.63
C PRO A 33 -2.40 -4.38 7.90
N LYS A 34 -3.07 -5.35 8.51
CA LYS A 34 -4.32 -5.90 7.99
C LYS A 34 -5.42 -4.85 8.13
N ARG A 35 -5.97 -4.39 7.01
CA ARG A 35 -7.12 -3.47 7.01
C ARG A 35 -8.43 -4.26 7.14
N PRO A 36 -9.37 -3.84 7.99
CA PRO A 36 -10.72 -4.40 8.02
C PRO A 36 -11.44 -4.18 6.69
N LYS A 37 -12.28 -5.13 6.25
CA LYS A 37 -13.00 -5.07 4.97
C LYS A 37 -13.87 -3.81 4.78
N ASN A 38 -14.37 -3.24 5.87
CA ASN A 38 -15.28 -2.09 5.84
C ASN A 38 -14.56 -0.74 6.08
N CYS A 39 -13.23 -0.73 6.08
CA CYS A 39 -12.46 0.50 6.25
C CYS A 39 -12.30 1.20 4.89
N PRO A 40 -12.75 2.47 4.73
CA PRO A 40 -12.54 3.20 3.49
C PRO A 40 -11.05 3.40 3.22
N TRP A 41 -10.66 3.30 1.96
CA TRP A 41 -9.30 3.61 1.50
C TRP A 41 -9.11 5.10 1.27
N PHE A 42 -10.14 5.74 0.72
CA PHE A 42 -10.20 7.18 0.58
C PHE A 42 -11.59 7.68 0.98
N VAL A 43 -11.66 8.94 1.41
CA VAL A 43 -12.91 9.66 1.63
C VAL A 43 -12.85 10.89 0.74
N ALA A 44 -13.80 11.01 -0.20
CA ALA A 44 -13.85 12.14 -1.12
C ALA A 44 -14.17 13.42 -0.34
N ASP A 45 -13.32 14.43 -0.47
CA ASP A 45 -13.39 15.66 0.33
C ASP A 45 -14.75 16.38 0.18
N GLU A 46 -15.21 16.57 -1.06
CA GLU A 46 -16.44 17.33 -1.33
C GLU A 46 -17.74 16.60 -0.94
N SER A 47 -17.78 15.27 -1.09
CA SER A 47 -19.01 14.49 -0.91
C SER A 47 -19.03 13.65 0.37
N GLY A 48 -17.89 13.49 1.04
CA GLY A 48 -17.71 12.52 2.10
C GLY A 48 -17.83 11.06 1.64
N ARG A 49 -17.81 10.80 0.33
CA ARG A 49 -18.02 9.46 -0.23
C ARG A 49 -16.84 8.55 0.13
N ASN A 50 -17.14 7.43 0.76
CA ASN A 50 -16.18 6.37 1.01
C ASN A 50 -15.84 5.64 -0.28
N ILE A 51 -14.55 5.50 -0.55
CA ILE A 51 -13.98 4.75 -1.68
C ILE A 51 -13.28 3.52 -1.09
N GLY A 52 -13.73 2.33 -1.49
CA GLY A 52 -13.21 1.04 -1.02
C GLY A 52 -12.07 0.50 -1.87
N GLU A 53 -11.46 -0.60 -1.42
CA GLU A 53 -10.30 -1.24 -2.09
C GLU A 53 -10.58 -1.61 -3.54
N GLU A 54 -11.72 -2.26 -3.79
CA GLU A 54 -12.11 -2.76 -5.11
C GLU A 54 -12.25 -1.63 -6.13
N GLU A 55 -12.77 -0.48 -5.72
CA GLU A 55 -12.91 0.70 -6.58
C GLU A 55 -11.54 1.28 -6.95
N VAL A 56 -10.62 1.34 -5.98
CA VAL A 56 -9.24 1.81 -6.20
C VAL A 56 -8.50 0.86 -7.14
N GLN A 57 -8.57 -0.45 -6.90
CA GLN A 57 -7.97 -1.45 -7.78
C GLN A 57 -8.54 -1.38 -9.19
N SER A 58 -9.85 -1.22 -9.33
CA SER A 58 -10.51 -1.07 -10.63
C SER A 58 -9.98 0.15 -11.38
N SER A 59 -9.76 1.29 -10.71
CA SER A 59 -9.22 2.50 -11.36
C SER A 59 -7.83 2.32 -11.97
N LEU A 60 -6.99 1.43 -11.40
CA LEU A 60 -5.65 1.15 -11.91
C LEU A 60 -5.67 0.24 -13.14
N SER A 61 -6.60 -0.71 -13.19
CA SER A 61 -6.77 -1.59 -14.35
C SER A 61 -7.16 -0.82 -15.62
N TYR A 62 -7.85 0.32 -15.47
CA TYR A 62 -8.25 1.19 -16.58
C TYR A 62 -7.19 2.22 -17.00
N SER A 63 -6.03 2.27 -16.32
CA SER A 63 -4.98 3.27 -16.58
C SER A 63 -3.90 2.80 -17.58
N HIS A 64 -4.10 1.68 -18.28
CA HIS A 64 -3.23 1.18 -19.35
C HIS A 64 -3.91 1.32 -20.72
#